data_AF-A0A454VYI5-F1
#
_entry.id   AF-A0A454VYI5-F1
#
_cell.length_a   1.000
_cell.length_b   1.000
_cell.length_c   1.000
_cell.angle_alpha   90.00
_cell.angle_beta   90.00
_cell.angle_gamma   90.00
#
_symmetry.space_group_name_H-M   'P 1'
#
loop_
_entity.id
_entity.type
_entity.pdbx_description
1 polymer ?
#
loop_
_entity_poly.entity_id
_entity_poly.type
_entity_poly.pdbx_seq_one_letter_code
_entity_poly.pdbx_strand_id
1 'polypeptide(L)' 'MERIAAWLHEKNPGLDGPIGPDEDLIEARLIDSMDFLEFVDLLEEVSGRSIDRQEV' A
#
# COMPACT_ATOMS: atom_id res chain seq x y z
N MET A 1 7.71 7.33 0.86
CA MET A 1 6.49 7.54 1.67
C MET A 1 5.44 8.35 0.92
N GLU A 2 5.75 9.52 0.35
CA GLU A 2 4.75 10.35 -0.35
C GLU A 2 4.01 9.63 -1.49
N ARG A 3 4.73 8.86 -2.31
CA ARG A 3 4.16 8.12 -3.45
C ARG A 3 3.21 6.98 -3.03
N ILE A 4 3.49 6.36 -1.88
CA ILE A 4 2.70 5.30 -1.28
C ILE A 4 1.42 5.88 -0.68
N ALA A 5 1.55 7.00 0.06
CA ALA A 5 0.41 7.72 0.64
C ALA A 5 -0.53 8.28 -0.43
N ALA A 6 0.03 8.82 -1.53
CA ALA A 6 -0.76 9.31 -2.66
C ALA A 6 -1.58 8.18 -3.31
N TRP A 7 -0.97 7.02 -3.57
CA TRP A 7 -1.69 5.87 -4.13
C TRP A 7 -2.80 5.37 -3.18
N LEU A 8 -2.52 5.32 -1.87
CA LEU A 8 -3.52 4.94 -0.86
C LEU A 8 -4.69 5.94 -0.80
N HIS A 9 -4.43 7.24 -0.93
CA HIS A 9 -5.45 8.30 -1.02
C HIS A 9 -6.26 8.21 -2.33
N GLU A 10 -5.62 7.91 -3.46
CA GLU A 10 -6.32 7.72 -4.74
C GLU A 10 -7.28 6.53 -4.72
N LYS A 11 -6.87 5.43 -4.10
CA LYS A 11 -7.72 4.23 -3.91
C LYS A 11 -8.83 4.47 -2.89
N ASN A 12 -8.60 5.35 -1.91
CA ASN A 12 -9.51 5.64 -0.82
C ASN A 12 -9.84 7.12 -0.76
N PRO A 13 -10.77 7.63 -1.60
CA PRO A 13 -11.15 9.04 -1.62
C PRO A 13 -11.82 9.53 -0.32
N GLY A 14 -12.13 8.62 0.62
CA GLY A 14 -12.62 8.94 1.96
C GLY A 14 -11.54 8.92 3.05
N LEU A 15 -10.28 8.64 2.70
CA LEU A 15 -9.15 8.59 3.62
C LEU A 15 -8.60 10.00 3.83
N ASP A 16 -9.14 10.72 4.81
CA ASP A 16 -8.64 12.05 5.19
C ASP A 16 -7.72 11.90 6.40
N GLY A 17 -6.41 11.79 6.16
CA GLY A 17 -5.43 11.71 7.24
C GLY A 17 -4.06 11.13 6.85
N PRO A 18 -3.04 11.34 7.69
CA PRO A 18 -1.73 10.72 7.52
C PRO A 18 -1.80 9.21 7.83
N ILE A 19 -1.25 8.38 6.95
CA ILE A 19 -1.14 6.94 7.15
C ILE A 19 0.17 6.67 7.90
N GLY A 20 0.06 6.06 9.08
CA GLY A 20 1.23 5.66 9.87
C GLY A 20 2.02 4.54 9.19
N PRO A 21 3.35 4.46 9.41
CA PRO A 21 4.14 3.34 8.90
C PRO A 21 3.76 1.98 9.51
N ASP A 22 3.13 1.99 10.69
CA ASP A 22 2.64 0.81 11.41
C ASP A 22 1.12 0.60 11.22
N GLU A 23 0.49 1.31 10.28
CA GLU A 23 -0.95 1.19 10.03
C GLU A 23 -1.28 -0.10 9.28
N ASP A 24 -2.20 -0.89 9.82
CA ASP A 24 -2.69 -2.12 9.18
C ASP A 24 -3.67 -1.77 8.04
N LEU A 25 -3.12 -1.69 6.83
CA LEU A 25 -3.84 -1.27 5.63
C LEU A 25 -5.02 -2.21 5.27
N ILE A 26 -4.95 -3.48 5.67
CA ILE A 26 -6.03 -4.48 5.46
C ILE A 26 -7.15 -4.27 6.48
N GLU A 27 -6.82 -4.10 7.77
CA GLU A 27 -7.82 -3.86 8.82
C GLU A 27 -8.53 -2.52 8.63
N ALA A 28 -7.79 -1.49 8.22
CA ALA A 28 -8.34 -0.19 7.86
C ALA A 28 -9.16 -0.22 6.54
N ARG A 29 -9.24 -1.38 5.87
CA ARG A 29 -9.92 -1.60 4.57
C ARG A 29 -9.46 -0.63 3.49
N LEU A 30 -8.18 -0.25 3.54
CA LEU A 30 -7.56 0.65 2.56
C LEU A 30 -7.12 -0.09 1.30
N ILE A 31 -6.92 -1.40 1.41
CA ILE A 31 -6.59 -2.29 0.30
C ILE A 31 -7.29 -3.63 0.48
N ASP A 32 -7.85 -4.15 -0.60
CA ASP A 32 -8.39 -5.51 -0.66
C ASP A 32 -7.30 -6.49 -1.17
N SER A 33 -7.59 -7.79 -1.14
CA SER A 33 -6.76 -8.86 -1.66
C SER A 33 -6.26 -8.63 -3.10
N MET A 34 -7.07 -7.98 -3.94
CA MET A 34 -6.68 -7.64 -5.31
C MET A 34 -5.74 -6.42 -5.36
N ASP A 35 -6.05 -5.36 -4.63
CA ASP A 35 -5.23 -4.14 -4.57
C ASP A 35 -3.89 -4.38 -3.85
N PHE A 36 -3.81 -5.39 -2.99
CA PHE A 36 -2.57 -5.79 -2.33
C PHE A 36 -1.46 -6.16 -3.33
N LEU A 37 -1.81 -6.84 -4.43
CA LEU A 37 -0.82 -7.19 -5.47
C LEU A 37 -0.28 -5.94 -6.15
N GLU A 38 -1.17 -4.99 -6.49
CA GLU A 38 -0.81 -3.69 -7.10
C GLU A 38 0.03 -2.84 -6.14
N PHE A 39 -0.28 -2.89 -4.84
CA PHE A 39 0.48 -2.21 -3.80
C PHE A 39 1.90 -2.75 -3.69
N VAL A 40 2.08 -4.08 -3.75
CA VAL A 40 3.41 -4.69 -3.73
C VAL A 40 4.21 -4.28 -4.97
N ASP A 41 3.61 -4.30 -6.16
CA ASP A 41 4.26 -3.82 -7.39
C ASP A 41 4.71 -2.34 -7.26
N LEU A 42 3.86 -1.49 -6.69
CA LEU A 42 4.22 -0.09 -6.39
C LEU A 42 5.40 -0.01 -5.40
N LEU A 43 5.40 -0.83 -4.35
CA LEU A 43 6.50 -0.88 -3.39
C LEU A 43 7.80 -1.34 -4.06
N GLU A 44 7.74 -2.30 -4.97
CA GLU A 44 8.90 -2.76 -5.75
C GLU A 44 9.45 -1.64 -6.63
N GLU A 45 8.59 -0.89 -7.30
CA GLU A 45 8.97 0.26 -8.15
C GLU A 45 9.59 1.39 -7.33
N VAL A 46 9.01 1.70 -6.17
CA VAL A 46 9.49 2.77 -5.28
C VAL A 46 10.78 2.36 -4.56
N SER A 47 10.91 1.09 -4.16
CA SER A 47 12.07 0.54 -3.45
C SER A 47 13.22 0.19 -4.41
N GLY A 48 12.91 -0.04 -5.69
CA GLY A 48 13.86 -0.57 -6.67
C GLY A 48 14.35 -1.98 -6.35
N ARG A 49 13.59 -2.71 -5.53
CA ARG A 49 13.90 -4.08 -5.08
C ARG A 49 12.69 -4.95 -5.31
N SER A 50 12.93 -6.17 -5.80
CA SER A 50 11.87 -7.16 -5.92
C SER A 50 11.44 -7.66 -4.55
N ILE A 51 10.14 -7.72 -4.31
CA ILE A 51 9.54 -8.24 -3.08
C ILE A 51 9.11 -9.68 -3.37
N ASP A 52 9.86 -10.62 -2.82
CA ASP A 52 9.56 -12.04 -2.99
C ASP A 52 8.42 -12.46 -2.05
N ARG A 53 7.23 -12.66 -2.62
CA ARG A 53 6.01 -13.05 -1.89
C ARG A 53 5.98 -14.54 -1.51
N GLN A 54 7.06 -15.30 -1.74
CA GLN A 54 7.09 -16.76 -1.54
C GLN A 54 7.48 -17.24 -0.14
N GLU A 55 7.82 -16.38 0.82
CA GLU A 55 8.03 -16.79 2.21
C GLU A 55 7.07 -16.05 3.16
N VAL A 56 5.95 -16.70 3.45
CA VAL A 56 5.15 -16.46 4.66
C VAL A 56 5.14 -17.73 5.52
#